data_AF-A0A4S8MW33-F1
#
_entry.id   AF-A0A4S8MW33-F1
#
_cell.length_a   1.000
_cell.length_b   1.000
_cell.length_c   1.000
_cell.angle_alpha   90.00
_cell.angle_beta   90.00
_cell.angle_gamma   90.00
#
_symmetry.space_group_name_H-M   'P 1'
#
loop_
_entity.id
_entity.type
_entity.pdbx_description
1 polymer ?
#
loop_
_entity_poly.entity_id
_entity_poly.type
_entity_poly.pdbx_seq_one_letter_code
_entity_poly.pdbx_strand_id
1 'polypeptide(L)'
;MTASTSSALPLGKYLASTEKKTRDKAIKILSTFLSDPSQDAIPRSEMIKLWKGIFYCFWMSDKPLVQQALASELAEIVLTITTTTSALTFLSGFWETIVREWNGIDRLRMDKYYMLVRRFVNASFRLLIREDWDARYVEEYNKILSREGGPLNPTDTRVPSSLPFHLSDIYLEELDKAMKTSSKDSDISPTPLKPLLIPFFRLAARTNASTTSKHLQSTLIQPLLSSFSSSSEEPGDLRSKKRRRLNSGSDGEEPLYPSINANSCFDEPTSSSLSCPVLKQKILKEIFKIAGEPESRDSNRRRLYALWKEEKDDDDDDV
;
A
#
# COMPACT_ATOMS: atom_id res chain seq x y z
N MET A 1 -26.68 26.02 27.94
CA MET A 1 -26.85 25.06 26.83
C MET A 1 -26.47 25.76 25.54
N THR A 2 -25.19 25.72 25.20
CA THR A 2 -24.67 26.25 23.93
C THR A 2 -24.87 25.17 22.88
N ALA A 3 -25.72 25.44 21.90
CA ALA A 3 -25.93 24.57 20.76
C ALA A 3 -24.58 24.35 20.05
N SER A 4 -24.12 23.10 20.03
CA SER A 4 -23.01 22.67 19.18
C SER A 4 -23.47 22.84 17.73
N THR A 5 -23.11 23.96 17.10
CA THR A 5 -23.20 24.12 15.66
C THR A 5 -22.42 22.97 15.04
N SER A 6 -23.10 22.02 14.40
CA SER A 6 -22.41 21.01 13.62
C SER A 6 -21.65 21.75 12.53
N SER A 7 -20.32 21.76 12.58
CA SER A 7 -19.44 22.27 11.53
C SER A 7 -19.52 21.32 10.33
N ALA A 8 -20.72 21.19 9.75
CA ALA A 8 -20.96 20.40 8.57
C ALA A 8 -20.17 21.07 7.45
N LEU A 9 -19.03 20.48 7.07
CA LEU A 9 -18.21 20.85 5.94
C LEU A 9 -19.13 21.05 4.71
N PRO A 10 -19.46 22.28 4.29
CA PRO A 10 -20.36 22.50 3.17
C PRO A 10 -19.63 22.29 1.83
N LEU A 11 -18.55 21.48 1.83
CA LEU A 11 -17.64 21.26 0.71
C LEU A 11 -18.17 20.25 -0.30
N GLY A 12 -19.04 19.33 0.10
CA GLY A 12 -19.52 18.25 -0.80
C GLY A 12 -20.07 18.78 -2.14
N LYS A 13 -20.89 19.84 -2.10
CA LYS A 13 -21.43 20.48 -3.32
C LYS A 13 -20.37 21.19 -4.17
N TYR A 14 -19.32 21.72 -3.55
CA TYR A 14 -18.24 22.41 -4.26
C TYR A 14 -17.23 21.44 -4.87
N LEU A 15 -16.96 20.31 -4.19
CA LEU A 15 -16.12 19.21 -4.69
C LEU A 15 -16.75 18.53 -5.91
N ALA A 16 -18.08 18.43 -5.96
CA ALA A 16 -18.80 17.87 -7.11
C ALA A 16 -19.18 18.91 -8.19
N SER A 17 -18.68 20.15 -8.11
CA SER A 17 -18.96 21.20 -9.10
C SER A 17 -18.40 20.84 -10.48
N THR A 18 -19.10 21.20 -11.56
CA THR A 18 -18.60 21.07 -12.94
C THR A 18 -17.40 22.00 -13.20
N GLU A 19 -17.34 23.12 -12.50
CA GLU A 19 -16.29 24.13 -12.66
C GLU A 19 -14.98 23.72 -11.95
N LYS A 20 -13.91 23.51 -12.72
CA LYS A 20 -12.58 23.14 -12.19
C LYS A 20 -12.11 24.11 -11.11
N LYS A 21 -12.24 25.42 -11.35
CA LYS A 21 -11.80 26.46 -10.39
C LYS A 21 -12.50 26.33 -9.03
N THR A 22 -13.80 25.97 -9.04
CA THR A 22 -14.58 25.75 -7.81
C THR A 22 -14.08 24.52 -7.07
N ARG A 23 -13.79 23.43 -7.79
CA ARG A 23 -13.23 22.20 -7.20
C ARG A 23 -11.83 22.42 -6.62
N ASP A 24 -10.93 23.07 -7.37
CA ASP A 24 -9.57 23.40 -6.91
C ASP A 24 -9.61 24.21 -5.61
N LYS A 25 -10.49 25.22 -5.54
CA LYS A 25 -10.67 26.02 -4.32
C LYS A 25 -11.20 25.17 -3.16
N ALA A 26 -12.12 24.26 -3.43
CA ALA A 26 -12.67 23.36 -2.41
C ALA A 26 -11.60 22.39 -1.86
N ILE A 27 -10.71 21.88 -2.70
CA ILE A 27 -9.58 21.03 -2.26
C ILE A 27 -8.60 21.82 -1.38
N LYS A 28 -8.28 23.06 -1.74
CA LYS A 28 -7.43 23.92 -0.89
C LYS A 28 -8.06 24.18 0.48
N ILE A 29 -9.36 24.53 0.50
CA ILE A 29 -10.10 24.74 1.76
C ILE A 29 -10.12 23.44 2.57
N LEU A 30 -10.32 22.29 1.93
CA LEU A 30 -10.31 20.99 2.58
C LEU A 30 -8.96 20.70 3.24
N SER A 31 -7.85 20.90 2.51
CA SER A 31 -6.50 20.71 3.03
C SER A 31 -6.27 21.59 4.26
N THR A 32 -6.62 22.88 4.20
CA THR A 32 -6.52 23.79 5.36
C THR A 32 -7.38 23.34 6.54
N PHE A 33 -8.62 22.90 6.28
CA PHE A 33 -9.53 22.42 7.32
C PHE A 33 -8.98 21.18 8.02
N LEU A 34 -8.46 20.22 7.26
CA LEU A 34 -7.92 18.97 7.80
C LEU A 34 -6.56 19.15 8.50
N SER A 35 -5.85 20.25 8.24
CA SER A 35 -4.63 20.64 8.95
C SER A 35 -4.88 21.41 10.25
N ASP A 36 -6.15 21.65 10.63
CA ASP A 36 -6.51 22.27 11.90
C ASP A 36 -6.77 21.20 12.97
N PRO A 37 -5.95 21.09 14.03
CA PRO A 37 -6.11 20.09 15.09
C PRO A 37 -7.46 20.16 15.82
N SER A 38 -8.14 21.32 15.79
CA SER A 38 -9.48 21.46 16.38
C SER A 38 -10.55 20.63 15.64
N GLN A 39 -10.24 20.16 14.42
CA GLN A 39 -11.12 19.39 13.55
C GLN A 39 -10.77 17.90 13.50
N ASP A 40 -9.88 17.41 14.37
CA ASP A 40 -9.39 16.02 14.36
C ASP A 40 -10.49 14.95 14.55
N ALA A 41 -11.62 15.32 15.14
CA ALA A 41 -12.72 14.40 15.44
C ALA A 41 -13.83 14.44 14.36
N ILE A 42 -13.51 14.10 13.11
CA ILE A 42 -14.53 13.98 12.05
C ILE A 42 -15.31 12.67 12.21
N PRO A 43 -16.64 12.71 12.44
CA PRO A 43 -17.44 11.49 12.54
C PRO A 43 -17.42 10.69 11.23
N ARG A 44 -17.48 9.35 11.34
CA ARG A 44 -17.47 8.45 10.17
C ARG A 44 -18.50 8.82 9.10
N SER A 45 -19.71 9.23 9.50
CA SER A 45 -20.76 9.66 8.56
C SER A 45 -20.37 10.89 7.73
N GLU A 46 -19.66 11.84 8.34
CA GLU A 46 -19.16 13.03 7.64
C GLU A 46 -17.95 12.68 6.78
N MET A 47 -17.07 11.79 7.25
CA MET A 47 -15.95 11.26 6.46
C MET A 47 -16.43 10.56 5.18
N ILE A 48 -17.51 9.77 5.25
CA ILE A 48 -18.13 9.14 4.08
C ILE A 48 -18.65 10.18 3.08
N LYS A 49 -19.34 11.23 3.56
CA LYS A 49 -19.85 12.32 2.69
C LYS A 49 -18.70 13.09 2.03
N LEU A 50 -17.65 13.37 2.82
CA LEU A 50 -16.45 14.05 2.35
C LEU A 50 -15.79 13.26 1.22
N TRP A 51 -15.51 11.98 1.45
CA TRP A 51 -14.86 11.15 0.44
C TRP A 51 -15.72 10.89 -0.79
N LYS A 52 -17.04 10.84 -0.65
CA LYS A 52 -17.94 10.85 -1.81
C LYS A 52 -17.75 12.12 -2.66
N GLY A 53 -17.64 13.29 -2.02
CA GLY A 53 -17.32 14.54 -2.69
C GLY A 53 -15.96 14.50 -3.40
N ILE A 54 -14.91 14.04 -2.71
CA ILE A 54 -13.55 13.92 -3.28
C ILE A 54 -13.52 12.95 -4.47
N PHE A 55 -14.20 11.80 -4.35
CA PHE A 55 -14.27 10.81 -5.41
C PHE A 55 -14.85 11.40 -6.69
N TYR A 56 -15.96 12.13 -6.60
CA TYR A 56 -16.55 12.78 -7.77
C TYR A 56 -15.78 14.03 -8.24
N CYS A 57 -15.05 14.70 -7.35
CA CYS A 57 -14.09 15.73 -7.74
C CYS A 57 -13.03 15.17 -8.69
N PHE A 58 -12.47 14.00 -8.35
CA PHE A 58 -11.50 13.30 -9.19
C PHE A 58 -12.14 12.68 -10.43
N TRP A 59 -13.39 12.21 -10.33
CA TRP A 59 -14.18 11.72 -11.46
C TRP A 59 -14.30 12.73 -12.60
N MET A 60 -14.51 14.02 -12.25
CA MET A 60 -14.67 15.14 -13.20
C MET A 60 -13.33 15.68 -13.75
N SER A 61 -12.20 15.06 -13.42
CA SER A 61 -10.87 15.44 -13.94
C SER A 61 -10.51 14.61 -15.18
N ASP A 62 -10.55 15.25 -16.35
CA ASP A 62 -10.39 14.56 -17.65
C ASP A 62 -9.01 14.78 -18.31
N LYS A 63 -8.31 15.87 -17.99
CA LYS A 63 -7.01 16.17 -18.59
C LYS A 63 -5.88 15.40 -17.87
N PRO A 64 -5.00 14.65 -18.56
CA PRO A 64 -3.98 13.81 -17.92
C PRO A 64 -3.09 14.53 -16.89
N LEU A 65 -2.55 15.71 -17.24
CA LEU A 65 -1.71 16.49 -16.31
C LEU A 65 -2.51 16.97 -15.08
N VAL A 66 -3.80 17.28 -15.26
CA VAL A 66 -4.69 17.68 -14.16
C VAL A 66 -4.98 16.49 -13.25
N GLN A 67 -5.19 15.30 -13.81
CA GLN A 67 -5.39 14.06 -13.04
C GLN A 67 -4.14 13.76 -12.20
N GLN A 68 -2.94 13.86 -12.78
CA GLN A 68 -1.69 13.61 -12.07
C GLN A 68 -1.49 14.60 -10.93
N ALA A 69 -1.66 15.90 -11.20
CA ALA A 69 -1.52 16.94 -10.19
C ALA A 69 -2.54 16.76 -9.04
N LEU A 70 -3.82 16.53 -9.38
CA LEU A 70 -4.88 16.35 -8.38
C LEU A 70 -4.68 15.08 -7.56
N ALA A 71 -4.25 13.96 -8.17
CA ALA A 71 -3.98 12.73 -7.41
C ALA A 71 -2.84 12.92 -6.41
N SER A 72 -1.79 13.63 -6.80
CA SER A 72 -0.71 14.01 -5.87
C SER A 72 -1.22 14.94 -4.78
N GLU A 73 -1.96 16.01 -5.12
CA GLU A 73 -2.52 16.96 -4.14
C GLU A 73 -3.43 16.26 -3.12
N LEU A 74 -4.30 15.35 -3.58
CA LEU A 74 -5.16 14.58 -2.70
C LEU A 74 -4.39 13.65 -1.76
N ALA A 75 -3.34 12.98 -2.26
CA ALA A 75 -2.53 12.09 -1.44
C ALA A 75 -1.66 12.85 -0.43
N GLU A 76 -1.11 14.01 -0.80
CA GLU A 76 -0.30 14.84 0.11
C GLU A 76 -1.11 15.37 1.31
N ILE A 77 -2.44 15.49 1.19
CA ILE A 77 -3.29 15.86 2.34
C ILE A 77 -3.04 14.94 3.54
N VAL A 78 -2.79 13.64 3.31
CA VAL A 78 -2.45 12.67 4.37
C VAL A 78 -1.26 13.14 5.20
N LEU A 79 -0.28 13.79 4.56
CA LEU A 79 0.96 14.25 5.19
C LEU A 79 0.85 15.66 5.78
N THR A 80 -0.14 16.46 5.37
CA THR A 80 -0.38 17.81 5.91
C THR A 80 -1.33 17.82 7.12
N ILE A 81 -2.08 16.74 7.34
CA ILE A 81 -2.89 16.57 8.56
C ILE A 81 -1.97 16.51 9.78
N THR A 82 -2.31 17.27 10.82
CA THR A 82 -1.42 17.48 11.98
C THR A 82 -1.24 16.23 12.81
N THR A 83 -2.32 15.47 13.08
CA THR A 83 -2.24 14.27 13.91
C THR A 83 -2.33 13.01 13.05
N THR A 84 -1.48 12.05 13.37
CA THR A 84 -1.40 10.77 12.64
C THR A 84 -2.71 9.98 12.72
N THR A 85 -3.42 10.07 13.85
CA THR A 85 -4.75 9.46 14.02
C THR A 85 -5.78 10.03 13.04
N SER A 86 -5.81 11.36 12.84
CA SER A 86 -6.67 12.00 11.84
C SER A 86 -6.26 11.63 10.41
N ALA A 87 -4.95 11.55 10.14
CA ALA A 87 -4.43 11.14 8.83
C ALA A 87 -4.84 9.69 8.50
N LEU A 88 -4.72 8.78 9.46
CA LEU A 88 -5.19 7.40 9.35
C LEU A 88 -6.72 7.32 9.20
N THR A 89 -7.48 8.17 9.89
CA THR A 89 -8.94 8.26 9.72
C THR A 89 -9.31 8.72 8.31
N PHE A 90 -8.58 9.69 7.75
CA PHE A 90 -8.74 10.14 6.37
C PHE A 90 -8.41 9.01 5.37
N LEU A 91 -7.28 8.31 5.55
CA LEU A 91 -6.92 7.11 4.78
C LEU A 91 -7.97 5.99 4.88
N SER A 92 -8.58 5.84 6.05
CA SER A 92 -9.66 4.88 6.28
C SER A 92 -10.87 5.17 5.39
N GLY A 93 -11.28 6.45 5.32
CA GLY A 93 -12.36 6.89 4.44
C GLY A 93 -12.02 6.77 2.95
N PHE A 94 -10.74 6.95 2.58
CA PHE A 94 -10.26 6.71 1.22
C PHE A 94 -10.51 5.26 0.81
N TRP A 95 -9.98 4.30 1.57
CA TRP A 95 -10.10 2.88 1.25
C TRP A 95 -11.56 2.41 1.24
N GLU A 96 -12.36 2.82 2.22
CA GLU A 96 -13.79 2.49 2.27
C GLU A 96 -14.52 2.99 1.01
N THR A 97 -14.19 4.20 0.54
CA THR A 97 -14.79 4.78 -0.66
C THR A 97 -14.28 4.09 -1.93
N ILE A 98 -12.98 3.81 -2.03
CA ILE A 98 -12.41 3.09 -3.17
C ILE A 98 -13.04 1.71 -3.30
N VAL A 99 -13.12 0.93 -2.22
CA VAL A 99 -13.77 -0.39 -2.24
C VAL A 99 -15.24 -0.29 -2.66
N ARG A 100 -15.99 0.67 -2.10
CA ARG A 100 -17.41 0.84 -2.42
C ARG A 100 -17.66 1.19 -3.89
N GLU A 101 -16.88 2.11 -4.45
CA GLU A 101 -17.14 2.68 -5.78
C GLU A 101 -16.41 1.95 -6.91
N TRP A 102 -15.44 1.07 -6.61
CA TRP A 102 -14.52 0.50 -7.61
C TRP A 102 -15.21 -0.14 -8.81
N ASN A 103 -16.24 -0.97 -8.55
CA ASN A 103 -17.01 -1.65 -9.60
C ASN A 103 -17.84 -0.70 -10.47
N GLY A 104 -18.11 0.52 -9.97
CA GLY A 104 -18.83 1.56 -10.70
C GLY A 104 -17.93 2.42 -11.60
N ILE A 105 -16.61 2.26 -11.54
CA ILE A 105 -15.68 3.00 -12.39
C ILE A 105 -15.65 2.35 -13.78
N ASP A 106 -15.98 3.12 -14.81
CA ASP A 106 -15.92 2.64 -16.18
C ASP A 106 -14.48 2.55 -16.71
N ARG A 107 -14.30 1.76 -17.76
CA ARG A 107 -12.99 1.46 -18.35
C ARG A 107 -12.17 2.69 -18.73
N LEU A 108 -12.80 3.79 -19.16
CA LEU A 108 -12.08 5.01 -19.59
C LEU A 108 -11.51 5.80 -18.40
N ARG A 109 -12.00 5.53 -17.19
CA ARG A 109 -11.57 6.21 -15.96
C ARG A 109 -10.66 5.36 -15.08
N MET A 110 -10.59 4.04 -15.30
CA MET A 110 -9.81 3.13 -14.44
C MET A 110 -8.36 3.56 -14.24
N ASP A 111 -7.66 3.96 -15.30
CA ASP A 111 -6.22 4.27 -15.24
C ASP A 111 -5.90 5.40 -14.24
N LYS A 112 -6.74 6.45 -14.19
CA LYS A 112 -6.53 7.54 -13.23
C LYS A 112 -6.80 7.09 -11.79
N TYR A 113 -7.71 6.15 -11.57
CA TYR A 113 -7.97 5.60 -10.23
C TYR A 113 -6.88 4.63 -9.78
N TYR A 114 -6.29 3.85 -10.69
CA TYR A 114 -5.07 3.09 -10.42
C TYR A 114 -3.92 4.01 -9.98
N MET A 115 -3.73 5.12 -10.68
CA MET A 115 -2.74 6.14 -10.30
C MET A 115 -3.07 6.77 -8.94
N LEU A 116 -4.34 7.08 -8.66
CA LEU A 116 -4.77 7.62 -7.38
C LEU A 116 -4.42 6.67 -6.23
N VAL A 117 -4.76 5.39 -6.36
CA VAL A 117 -4.38 4.34 -5.39
C VAL A 117 -2.87 4.33 -5.18
N ARG A 118 -2.08 4.40 -6.27
CA ARG A 118 -0.62 4.43 -6.19
C ARG A 118 -0.09 5.63 -5.38
N ARG A 119 -0.66 6.82 -5.56
CA ARG A 119 -0.29 8.02 -4.78
C ARG A 119 -0.63 7.87 -3.29
N PHE A 120 -1.81 7.34 -2.98
CA PHE A 120 -2.23 7.11 -1.60
C PHE A 120 -1.41 6.05 -0.87
N VAL A 121 -1.02 4.97 -1.55
CA VAL A 121 -0.12 3.95 -1.01
C VAL A 121 1.24 4.57 -0.65
N ASN A 122 1.85 5.35 -1.56
CA ASN A 122 3.12 6.02 -1.28
C ASN A 122 3.01 7.04 -0.13
N ALA A 123 1.95 7.85 -0.10
CA ALA A 123 1.70 8.79 0.99
C ALA A 123 1.50 8.07 2.34
N SER A 124 0.87 6.89 2.35
CA SER A 124 0.73 6.08 3.55
C SER A 124 2.08 5.59 4.08
N PHE A 125 2.99 5.15 3.21
CA PHE A 125 4.34 4.78 3.63
C PHE A 125 5.14 5.99 4.15
N ARG A 126 5.07 7.14 3.47
CA ARG A 126 5.72 8.36 3.94
C ARG A 126 5.19 8.82 5.29
N LEU A 127 3.89 8.63 5.56
CA LEU A 127 3.30 8.88 6.88
C LEU A 127 3.92 7.95 7.92
N LEU A 128 3.97 6.64 7.66
CA LEU A 128 4.53 5.68 8.60
C LEU A 128 6.04 5.88 8.84
N ILE A 129 6.80 6.26 7.81
CA ILE A 129 8.23 6.62 7.93
C ILE A 129 8.39 7.87 8.80
N ARG A 130 7.57 8.91 8.61
CA ARG A 130 7.60 10.14 9.41
C ARG A 130 7.39 9.85 10.90
N GLU A 131 6.56 8.87 11.21
CA GLU A 131 6.27 8.41 12.57
C GLU A 131 7.23 7.31 13.03
N ASP A 132 8.37 7.16 12.36
CA ASP A 132 9.43 6.20 12.64
C ASP A 132 8.92 4.76 12.81
N TRP A 133 7.97 4.39 11.96
CA TRP A 133 7.34 3.07 11.96
C TRP A 133 6.71 2.68 13.31
N ASP A 134 6.22 3.64 14.10
CA ASP A 134 5.54 3.37 15.38
C ASP A 134 4.48 2.26 15.21
N ALA A 135 4.68 1.18 15.98
CA ALA A 135 3.90 -0.05 15.87
C ALA A 135 2.38 0.20 15.96
N ARG A 136 1.94 1.22 16.72
CA ARG A 136 0.52 1.57 16.86
C ARG A 136 -0.07 2.04 15.53
N TYR A 137 0.66 2.87 14.79
CA TYR A 137 0.20 3.40 13.50
C TYR A 137 0.33 2.37 12.38
N VAL A 138 1.37 1.53 12.41
CA VAL A 138 1.49 0.40 11.48
C VAL A 138 0.34 -0.59 11.70
N GLU A 139 -0.01 -0.90 12.94
CA GLU A 139 -1.14 -1.78 13.28
C GLU A 139 -2.47 -1.17 12.82
N GLU A 140 -2.69 0.12 13.07
CA GLU A 140 -3.92 0.81 12.64
C GLU A 140 -4.04 0.88 11.11
N TYR A 141 -2.94 1.14 10.40
CA TYR A 141 -2.93 1.06 8.94
C TYR A 141 -3.26 -0.34 8.42
N ASN A 142 -2.71 -1.39 9.05
CA ASN A 142 -3.03 -2.78 8.71
C ASN A 142 -4.50 -3.12 8.97
N LYS A 143 -5.09 -2.59 10.05
CA LYS A 143 -6.53 -2.71 10.32
C LYS A 143 -7.35 -2.04 9.21
N ILE A 144 -6.96 -0.85 8.76
CA ILE A 144 -7.63 -0.16 7.64
C ILE A 144 -7.60 -1.02 6.37
N LEU A 145 -6.46 -1.65 6.05
CA LEU A 145 -6.34 -2.48 4.86
C LEU A 145 -7.16 -3.78 4.94
N SER A 146 -7.27 -4.38 6.12
CA SER A 146 -7.75 -5.77 6.30
C SER A 146 -9.19 -5.88 6.82
N ARG A 147 -9.74 -4.84 7.45
CA ARG A 147 -11.11 -4.86 8.01
C ARG A 147 -12.17 -4.83 6.90
N GLU A 148 -13.43 -4.96 7.29
CA GLU A 148 -14.56 -4.78 6.37
C GLU A 148 -14.50 -3.40 5.67
N GLY A 149 -14.63 -3.37 4.33
CA GLY A 149 -14.42 -2.16 3.53
C GLY A 149 -12.95 -1.81 3.24
N GLY A 150 -12.00 -2.62 3.72
CA GLY A 150 -10.58 -2.53 3.37
C GLY A 150 -10.23 -3.34 2.11
N PRO A 151 -9.26 -2.91 1.30
CA PRO A 151 -8.91 -3.53 0.01
C PRO A 151 -8.33 -4.94 0.12
N LEU A 152 -7.88 -5.40 1.30
CA LEU A 152 -7.22 -6.69 1.51
C LEU A 152 -8.05 -7.65 2.37
N ASN A 153 -9.34 -7.37 2.59
CA ASN A 153 -10.20 -8.26 3.35
C ASN A 153 -10.48 -9.56 2.54
N PRO A 154 -10.18 -10.76 3.07
CA PRO A 154 -10.33 -12.01 2.33
C PRO A 154 -11.78 -12.50 2.20
N THR A 155 -12.71 -11.94 2.98
CA THR A 155 -14.10 -12.40 3.12
C THR A 155 -15.13 -11.40 2.59
N ASP A 156 -14.75 -10.14 2.42
CA ASP A 156 -15.65 -9.09 1.94
C ASP A 156 -15.86 -9.21 0.43
N THR A 157 -17.02 -9.74 0.03
CA THR A 157 -17.38 -9.95 -1.38
C THR A 157 -17.54 -8.66 -2.18
N ARG A 158 -17.58 -7.50 -1.51
CA ARG A 158 -17.62 -6.20 -2.21
C ARG A 158 -16.27 -5.79 -2.73
N VAL A 159 -15.18 -6.35 -2.21
CA VAL A 159 -13.81 -6.09 -2.67
C VAL A 159 -13.58 -6.80 -4.00
N PRO A 160 -13.45 -6.08 -5.13
CA PRO A 160 -13.23 -6.71 -6.42
C PRO A 160 -11.77 -7.14 -6.55
N SER A 161 -11.53 -8.30 -7.18
CA SER A 161 -10.18 -8.89 -7.29
C SER A 161 -9.15 -7.96 -7.96
N SER A 162 -9.56 -7.07 -8.87
CA SER A 162 -8.65 -6.12 -9.53
C SER A 162 -8.00 -5.12 -8.57
N LEU A 163 -8.62 -4.84 -7.41
CA LEU A 163 -8.07 -3.92 -6.42
C LEU A 163 -6.88 -4.52 -5.64
N PRO A 164 -6.99 -5.72 -5.01
CA PRO A 164 -5.82 -6.43 -4.48
C PRO A 164 -4.73 -6.69 -5.51
N PHE A 165 -5.08 -6.98 -6.78
CA PHE A 165 -4.09 -7.23 -7.83
C PHE A 165 -3.23 -5.99 -8.03
N HIS A 166 -3.88 -4.86 -8.32
CA HIS A 166 -3.18 -3.59 -8.49
C HIS A 166 -2.37 -3.22 -7.24
N LEU A 167 -2.95 -3.38 -6.05
CA LEU A 167 -2.25 -3.08 -4.80
C LEU A 167 -0.98 -3.93 -4.66
N SER A 168 -1.05 -5.24 -4.93
CA SER A 168 0.13 -6.12 -4.91
C SER A 168 1.17 -5.78 -5.98
N ASP A 169 0.75 -5.29 -7.16
CA ASP A 169 1.65 -4.91 -8.26
C ASP A 169 2.51 -3.69 -7.92
N ILE A 170 2.01 -2.81 -7.04
CA ILE A 170 2.65 -1.52 -6.76
C ILE A 170 3.24 -1.42 -5.34
N TYR A 171 2.86 -2.30 -4.42
CA TYR A 171 3.12 -2.12 -2.98
C TYR A 171 4.62 -2.00 -2.68
N LEU A 172 5.43 -2.92 -3.19
CA LEU A 172 6.88 -2.93 -2.99
C LEU A 172 7.58 -1.79 -3.72
N GLU A 173 7.13 -1.45 -4.94
CA GLU A 173 7.66 -0.31 -5.70
C GLU A 173 7.45 1.02 -4.94
N GLU A 174 6.24 1.24 -4.39
CA GLU A 174 5.94 2.47 -3.69
C GLU A 174 6.55 2.52 -2.28
N LEU A 175 6.76 1.36 -1.63
CA LEU A 175 7.52 1.25 -0.37
C LEU A 175 8.98 1.64 -0.60
N ASP A 176 9.63 1.01 -1.58
CA ASP A 176 11.03 1.28 -1.92
C ASP A 176 11.24 2.76 -2.28
N LYS A 177 10.33 3.31 -3.08
CA LYS A 177 10.34 4.73 -3.45
C LYS A 177 10.16 5.66 -2.25
N ALA A 178 9.28 5.33 -1.31
CA ALA A 178 9.08 6.12 -0.10
C ALA A 178 10.34 6.10 0.78
N MET A 179 10.99 4.94 0.90
CA MET A 179 12.27 4.80 1.61
C MET A 179 13.37 5.63 0.94
N LYS A 180 13.56 5.52 -0.39
CA LYS A 180 14.55 6.29 -1.16
C LYS A 180 14.36 7.80 -1.06
N THR A 181 13.11 8.26 -0.98
CA THR A 181 12.80 9.70 -0.85
C THR A 181 13.14 10.21 0.55
N SER A 182 12.97 9.36 1.56
CA SER A 182 13.14 9.73 2.96
C SER A 182 14.58 9.53 3.44
N SER A 183 15.36 8.61 2.83
CA SER A 183 16.76 8.28 3.19
C SER A 183 17.77 9.43 3.09
N LYS A 184 17.34 10.63 2.68
CA LYS A 184 18.14 11.86 2.77
C LYS A 184 18.24 12.37 4.21
N ASP A 185 17.33 11.94 5.07
CA ASP A 185 17.34 12.22 6.50
C ASP A 185 18.10 11.08 7.20
N SER A 186 19.21 11.39 7.87
CA SER A 186 20.24 10.43 8.29
C SER A 186 19.88 9.49 9.46
N ASP A 187 18.64 9.48 9.94
CA ASP A 187 18.21 8.79 11.17
C ASP A 187 16.93 7.93 11.01
N ILE A 188 16.61 7.43 9.81
CA ILE A 188 15.38 6.63 9.62
C ILE A 188 15.57 5.19 10.10
N SER A 189 14.71 4.75 11.03
CA SER A 189 14.73 3.38 11.52
C SER A 189 14.46 2.35 10.40
N PRO A 190 15.07 1.16 10.48
CA PRO A 190 14.87 0.10 9.50
C PRO A 190 13.40 -0.27 9.30
N THR A 191 13.02 -0.51 8.05
CA THR A 191 11.62 -0.79 7.66
C THR A 191 11.16 -2.16 8.17
N PRO A 192 10.08 -2.25 8.96
CA PRO A 192 9.61 -3.51 9.52
C PRO A 192 8.76 -4.31 8.51
N LEU A 193 9.37 -5.27 7.81
CA LEU A 193 8.72 -5.96 6.69
C LEU A 193 7.56 -6.86 7.10
N LYS A 194 7.66 -7.59 8.23
CA LYS A 194 6.59 -8.51 8.67
C LYS A 194 5.26 -7.79 8.87
N PRO A 195 5.15 -6.75 9.72
CA PRO A 195 3.85 -6.12 9.91
C PRO A 195 3.31 -5.50 8.62
N LEU A 196 4.14 -4.97 7.72
CA LEU A 196 3.68 -4.42 6.44
C LEU A 196 3.15 -5.49 5.46
N LEU A 197 3.72 -6.70 5.47
CA LEU A 197 3.38 -7.76 4.52
C LEU A 197 2.31 -8.74 5.02
N ILE A 198 2.08 -8.81 6.33
CA ILE A 198 1.07 -9.69 6.95
C ILE A 198 -0.33 -9.58 6.28
N PRO A 199 -0.87 -8.40 5.96
CA PRO A 199 -2.16 -8.29 5.27
C PRO A 199 -2.20 -9.06 3.94
N PHE A 200 -1.12 -9.03 3.16
CA PHE A 200 -1.01 -9.74 1.89
C PHE A 200 -0.87 -11.25 2.10
N PHE A 201 -0.05 -11.68 3.08
CA PHE A 201 0.10 -13.10 3.38
C PHE A 201 -1.22 -13.73 3.86
N ARG A 202 -1.95 -13.02 4.73
CA ARG A 202 -3.29 -13.44 5.16
C ARG A 202 -4.28 -13.47 4.01
N LEU A 203 -4.28 -12.47 3.13
CA LEU A 203 -5.13 -12.50 1.94
C LEU A 203 -4.80 -13.69 1.03
N ALA A 204 -3.52 -13.92 0.75
CA ALA A 204 -3.05 -15.03 -0.08
C ALA A 204 -3.43 -16.40 0.47
N ALA A 205 -3.45 -16.55 1.80
CA ALA A 205 -3.83 -17.79 2.47
C ALA A 205 -5.36 -17.98 2.59
N ARG A 206 -6.12 -16.92 2.82
CA ARG A 206 -7.54 -17.00 3.22
C ARG A 206 -8.53 -16.69 2.08
N THR A 207 -8.12 -16.00 1.02
CA THR A 207 -9.01 -15.62 -0.09
C THR A 207 -9.67 -16.82 -0.76
N ASN A 208 -10.97 -16.71 -1.07
CA ASN A 208 -11.71 -17.72 -1.83
C ASN A 208 -11.38 -17.71 -3.34
N ALA A 209 -10.80 -16.62 -3.85
CA ALA A 209 -10.43 -16.46 -5.25
C ALA A 209 -9.00 -16.99 -5.48
N SER A 210 -8.88 -18.18 -6.08
CA SER A 210 -7.56 -18.78 -6.34
C SER A 210 -6.68 -17.90 -7.25
N THR A 211 -7.26 -17.07 -8.11
CA THR A 211 -6.54 -16.11 -8.95
C THR A 211 -5.84 -15.05 -8.10
N THR A 212 -6.50 -14.54 -7.06
CA THR A 212 -5.91 -13.60 -6.09
C THR A 212 -4.70 -14.18 -5.40
N SER A 213 -4.83 -15.38 -4.83
CA SER A 213 -3.69 -16.07 -4.18
C SER A 213 -2.49 -16.25 -5.13
N LYS A 214 -2.74 -16.66 -6.39
CA LYS A 214 -1.69 -16.81 -7.41
C LYS A 214 -1.05 -15.47 -7.79
N HIS A 215 -1.87 -14.43 -7.95
CA HIS A 215 -1.41 -13.10 -8.33
C HIS A 215 -0.47 -12.54 -7.26
N LEU A 216 -0.90 -12.53 -5.99
CA LEU A 216 -0.06 -12.09 -4.85
C LEU A 216 1.26 -12.85 -4.77
N GLN A 217 1.24 -14.17 -4.99
CA GLN A 217 2.47 -14.95 -5.03
C GLN A 217 3.43 -14.45 -6.12
N SER A 218 2.93 -14.25 -7.34
CA SER A 218 3.74 -13.88 -8.50
C SER A 218 4.20 -12.42 -8.56
N THR A 219 3.48 -11.49 -7.93
CA THR A 219 3.74 -10.04 -8.06
C THR A 219 4.28 -9.39 -6.80
N LEU A 220 4.10 -10.04 -5.64
CA LEU A 220 4.58 -9.50 -4.36
C LEU A 220 5.53 -10.47 -3.65
N ILE A 221 5.15 -11.74 -3.48
CA ILE A 221 5.96 -12.67 -2.66
C ILE A 221 7.24 -13.07 -3.40
N GLN A 222 7.14 -13.64 -4.60
CA GLN A 222 8.31 -14.12 -5.36
C GLN A 222 9.28 -12.99 -5.71
N PRO A 223 8.83 -11.80 -6.20
CA PRO A 223 9.77 -10.71 -6.47
C PRO A 223 10.54 -10.23 -5.24
N LEU A 224 9.91 -10.22 -4.05
CA LEU A 224 10.58 -9.87 -2.80
C LEU A 224 11.62 -10.91 -2.38
N LEU A 225 11.30 -12.21 -2.50
CA LEU A 225 12.25 -13.27 -2.16
C LEU A 225 13.43 -13.30 -3.15
N SER A 226 13.14 -13.06 -4.44
CA SER A 226 14.15 -12.95 -5.48
C SER A 226 15.08 -11.76 -5.24
N SER A 227 14.57 -10.59 -4.82
CA SER A 227 15.42 -9.42 -4.55
C SER A 227 16.42 -9.65 -3.42
N PHE A 228 16.03 -10.47 -2.44
CA PHE A 228 16.92 -10.87 -1.35
C PHE A 228 17.97 -11.90 -1.76
N SER A 229 17.68 -12.71 -2.78
CA SER A 229 18.61 -13.74 -3.29
C SER A 229 19.65 -13.15 -4.25
N SER A 230 19.27 -12.18 -5.09
CA SER A 230 20.22 -11.49 -5.98
C SER A 230 21.22 -10.60 -5.24
N SER A 231 20.93 -10.24 -3.99
CA SER A 231 21.80 -9.39 -3.17
C SER A 231 22.95 -10.17 -2.51
N SER A 232 22.98 -11.51 -2.63
CA SER A 232 24.04 -12.39 -2.11
C SER A 232 25.06 -12.84 -3.15
N GLU A 233 24.88 -12.52 -4.43
CA GLU A 233 25.83 -12.92 -5.48
C GLU A 233 27.10 -12.03 -5.45
N GLU A 234 28.21 -12.59 -4.98
CA GLU A 234 29.55 -12.14 -5.39
C GLU A 234 29.66 -12.24 -6.93
N PRO A 235 30.40 -11.34 -7.60
CA PRO A 235 30.36 -11.16 -9.06
C PRO A 235 31.05 -12.31 -9.82
N GLY A 236 30.42 -13.49 -9.84
CA GLY A 236 31.12 -14.70 -10.22
C GLY A 236 30.33 -15.93 -10.65
N ASP A 237 29.05 -15.88 -11.03
CA ASP A 237 28.53 -16.91 -11.97
C ASP A 237 27.20 -16.55 -12.66
N LEU A 238 27.26 -15.83 -13.78
CA LEU A 238 26.09 -15.62 -14.63
C LEU A 238 25.85 -16.83 -15.53
N ARG A 239 25.20 -17.88 -14.99
CA ARG A 239 24.56 -18.91 -15.80
C ARG A 239 23.13 -19.22 -15.35
N SER A 240 22.21 -18.63 -16.11
CA SER A 240 20.93 -19.23 -16.56
C SER A 240 19.63 -19.01 -15.76
N LYS A 241 19.08 -17.78 -15.74
CA LYS A 241 17.61 -17.58 -15.67
C LYS A 241 17.11 -16.52 -16.67
N LYS A 242 17.19 -16.84 -17.97
CA LYS A 242 16.59 -16.04 -19.05
C LYS A 242 15.09 -16.34 -19.15
N ARG A 243 14.23 -15.56 -18.46
CA ARG A 243 12.87 -15.28 -18.94
C ARG A 243 12.21 -14.08 -18.25
N ARG A 244 12.04 -13.03 -19.06
CA ARG A 244 10.96 -11.99 -19.05
C ARG A 244 11.35 -10.58 -18.57
N ARG A 245 11.91 -9.77 -19.48
CA ARG A 245 11.22 -8.63 -20.14
C ARG A 245 12.10 -7.94 -21.19
N LEU A 246 11.47 -7.54 -22.30
CA LEU A 246 12.05 -6.59 -23.26
C LEU A 246 12.12 -5.21 -22.60
N ASN A 247 13.35 -4.74 -22.38
CA ASN A 247 13.82 -3.39 -22.63
C ASN A 247 15.34 -3.40 -22.39
N SER A 248 16.09 -3.73 -23.43
CA SER A 248 17.56 -3.66 -23.40
C SER A 248 17.99 -2.20 -23.59
N GLY A 249 18.27 -1.52 -22.47
CA GLY A 249 19.15 -0.37 -22.40
C GLY A 249 20.27 -0.72 -21.44
N SER A 250 21.49 -0.79 -21.96
CA SER A 250 22.72 -1.07 -21.23
C SER A 250 22.99 0.00 -20.17
N ASP A 251 22.74 -0.34 -18.90
CA ASP A 251 23.36 0.21 -17.68
C ASP A 251 23.19 -0.89 -16.62
N GLY A 252 24.19 -1.11 -15.74
CA GLY A 252 24.17 -2.20 -14.77
C GLY A 252 22.82 -2.32 -14.05
N GLU A 253 22.20 -3.51 -14.08
CA GLU A 253 20.85 -3.70 -13.55
C GLU A 253 20.82 -3.30 -12.06
N GLU A 254 20.18 -2.17 -11.74
CA GLU A 254 19.96 -1.75 -10.35
C GLU A 254 19.15 -2.87 -9.67
N PRO A 255 19.60 -3.35 -8.50
CA PRO A 255 18.95 -4.49 -7.84
C PRO A 255 17.47 -4.15 -7.57
N LEU A 256 16.61 -5.15 -7.67
CA LEU A 256 15.18 -4.95 -7.40
C LEU A 256 14.99 -4.50 -5.94
N TYR A 257 14.27 -3.39 -5.73
CA TYR A 257 14.01 -2.79 -4.42
C TYR A 257 15.28 -2.46 -3.58
N PRO A 258 16.18 -1.59 -4.09
CA PRO A 258 17.47 -1.33 -3.45
C PRO A 258 17.35 -0.77 -2.02
N SER A 259 16.33 0.04 -1.76
CA SER A 259 16.11 0.65 -0.45
C SER A 259 15.59 -0.38 0.55
N ILE A 260 14.66 -1.26 0.11
CA ILE A 260 14.17 -2.39 0.91
C ILE A 260 15.34 -3.30 1.28
N ASN A 261 16.20 -3.65 0.33
CA ASN A 261 17.35 -4.54 0.57
C ASN A 261 18.38 -3.89 1.53
N ALA A 262 18.53 -2.56 1.49
CA ALA A 262 19.53 -1.85 2.28
C ALA A 262 19.10 -1.55 3.72
N ASN A 263 17.83 -1.20 3.98
CA ASN A 263 17.39 -0.71 5.28
C ASN A 263 16.06 -1.31 5.75
N SER A 264 16.00 -2.64 5.84
CA SER A 264 14.85 -3.37 6.38
C SER A 264 15.20 -4.20 7.61
N CYS A 265 14.24 -4.30 8.53
CA CYS A 265 14.24 -5.26 9.62
C CYS A 265 13.04 -6.21 9.47
N PHE A 266 12.93 -7.19 10.36
CA PHE A 266 11.82 -8.15 10.29
C PHE A 266 10.56 -7.67 10.99
N ASP A 267 10.62 -7.24 12.26
CA ASP A 267 9.42 -7.00 13.09
C ASP A 267 9.40 -5.58 13.68
N GLU A 268 10.36 -5.24 14.53
CA GLU A 268 10.42 -3.91 15.17
C GLU A 268 11.59 -3.06 14.65
N PRO A 269 11.37 -1.76 14.38
CA PRO A 269 12.38 -0.81 13.90
C PRO A 269 13.53 -0.56 14.89
N THR A 270 13.37 -0.95 16.16
CA THR A 270 14.41 -0.87 17.21
C THR A 270 15.59 -1.84 16.97
N SER A 271 15.42 -2.79 16.04
CA SER A 271 16.48 -3.68 15.59
C SER A 271 17.28 -3.04 14.44
N SER A 272 18.61 -3.23 14.44
CA SER A 272 19.44 -2.89 13.28
C SER A 272 18.90 -3.55 12.01
N SER A 273 19.20 -2.97 10.85
CA SER A 273 18.86 -3.61 9.57
C SER A 273 19.42 -5.03 9.51
N LEU A 274 18.69 -5.92 8.85
CA LEU A 274 19.05 -7.33 8.70
C LEU A 274 19.56 -7.59 7.28
N SER A 275 20.46 -8.55 7.13
CA SER A 275 20.91 -8.97 5.81
C SER A 275 19.78 -9.62 5.01
N CYS A 276 19.84 -9.48 3.68
CA CYS A 276 18.84 -10.04 2.77
C CYS A 276 18.59 -11.55 2.97
N PRO A 277 19.60 -12.42 3.15
CA PRO A 277 19.36 -13.84 3.42
C PRO A 277 18.58 -14.10 4.72
N VAL A 278 18.87 -13.33 5.79
CA VAL A 278 18.14 -13.44 7.06
C VAL A 278 16.69 -12.98 6.90
N LEU A 279 16.45 -11.90 6.15
CA LEU A 279 15.11 -11.42 5.84
C LEU A 279 14.31 -12.45 5.02
N LYS A 280 14.91 -13.01 3.96
CA LYS A 280 14.32 -14.09 3.14
C LYS A 280 13.86 -15.25 4.03
N GLN A 281 14.76 -15.77 4.88
CA GLN A 281 14.45 -16.91 5.76
C GLN A 281 13.31 -16.58 6.75
N LYS A 282 13.32 -15.39 7.34
CA LYS A 282 12.28 -14.97 8.30
C LYS A 282 10.92 -14.78 7.63
N ILE A 283 10.88 -14.20 6.42
CA ILE A 283 9.65 -14.06 5.63
C ILE A 283 9.09 -15.42 5.25
N LEU A 284 9.92 -16.33 4.74
CA LEU A 284 9.52 -17.70 4.43
C LEU A 284 8.90 -18.42 5.64
N LYS A 285 9.50 -18.27 6.82
CA LYS A 285 8.96 -18.80 8.08
C LYS A 285 7.59 -18.20 8.42
N GLU A 286 7.39 -16.89 8.25
CA GLU A 286 6.09 -16.26 8.51
C GLU A 286 5.01 -16.70 7.50
N ILE A 287 5.35 -16.84 6.21
CA ILE A 287 4.43 -17.36 5.20
C ILE A 287 4.02 -18.79 5.54
N PHE A 288 4.97 -19.64 5.94
CA PHE A 288 4.69 -21.02 6.36
C PHE A 288 3.76 -21.05 7.57
N LYS A 289 4.03 -20.21 8.57
CA LYS A 289 3.21 -20.09 9.78
C LYS A 289 1.78 -19.67 9.43
N ILE A 290 1.59 -18.62 8.64
CA ILE A 290 0.25 -18.13 8.23
C ILE A 290 -0.49 -19.20 7.42
N ALA A 291 0.19 -19.91 6.51
CA ALA A 291 -0.41 -20.99 5.74
C ALA A 291 -0.93 -22.14 6.63
N GLY A 292 -0.28 -22.38 7.77
CA GLY A 292 -0.68 -23.39 8.77
C GLY A 292 -1.86 -22.99 9.66
N GLU A 293 -2.32 -21.73 9.62
CA GLU A 293 -3.44 -21.28 10.44
C GLU A 293 -4.76 -21.99 10.05
N PRO A 294 -5.69 -22.20 11.01
CA PRO A 294 -6.99 -22.84 10.74
C PRO A 294 -7.84 -22.11 9.70
N GLU A 295 -7.72 -20.79 9.61
CA GLU A 295 -8.47 -19.95 8.67
C GLU A 295 -7.95 -20.03 7.23
N SER A 296 -6.75 -20.58 7.04
CA SER A 296 -6.14 -20.74 5.72
C SER A 296 -6.85 -21.82 4.92
N ARG A 297 -7.17 -21.51 3.67
CA ARG A 297 -7.87 -22.45 2.79
C ARG A 297 -6.91 -23.53 2.32
N ASP A 298 -7.36 -24.79 2.28
CA ASP A 298 -6.51 -25.93 1.92
C ASP A 298 -5.78 -25.76 0.58
N SER A 299 -6.47 -25.25 -0.45
CA SER A 299 -5.85 -25.00 -1.77
C SER A 299 -4.74 -23.96 -1.73
N ASN A 300 -4.89 -22.95 -0.88
CA ASN A 300 -3.91 -21.87 -0.74
C ASN A 300 -2.77 -22.29 0.19
N ARG A 301 -3.07 -23.06 1.26
CA ARG A 301 -2.06 -23.68 2.12
C ARG A 301 -1.09 -24.53 1.32
N ARG A 302 -1.61 -25.43 0.48
CA ARG A 302 -0.76 -26.28 -0.40
C ARG A 302 0.12 -25.44 -1.32
N ARG A 303 -0.39 -24.32 -1.85
CA ARG A 303 0.37 -23.40 -2.71
C ARG A 303 1.49 -22.70 -1.95
N LEU A 304 1.20 -22.15 -0.77
CA LEU A 304 2.19 -21.45 0.05
C LEU A 304 3.27 -22.41 0.58
N TYR A 305 2.91 -23.66 0.90
CA TYR A 305 3.89 -24.70 1.25
C TYR A 305 4.73 -25.16 0.07
N ALA A 306 4.16 -25.24 -1.14
CA ALA A 306 4.93 -25.53 -2.35
C ALA A 306 5.95 -24.43 -2.61
N LEU A 307 5.55 -23.15 -2.51
CA LEU A 307 6.48 -22.01 -2.61
C LEU A 307 7.58 -22.07 -1.55
N TRP A 308 7.22 -22.30 -0.29
CA TRP A 308 8.20 -22.41 0.79
C TRP A 308 9.23 -23.51 0.55
N LYS A 309 8.79 -24.65 -0.01
CA LYS A 309 9.67 -25.76 -0.33
C LYS A 309 10.60 -25.42 -1.50
N GLU A 310 10.06 -24.84 -2.58
CA GLU A 310 10.83 -24.40 -3.75
C GLU A 310 11.95 -23.42 -3.36
N GLU A 311 11.63 -22.40 -2.56
CA GLU A 311 12.59 -21.39 -2.13
C GLU A 311 13.62 -21.92 -1.13
N LYS A 312 13.30 -22.99 -0.40
CA LYS A 312 14.24 -23.65 0.51
C LYS A 312 15.19 -24.58 -0.24
N ASP A 313 14.66 -25.36 -1.19
CA ASP A 313 15.47 -26.25 -2.03
C ASP A 313 16.48 -25.41 -2.86
N ASP A 314 16.07 -24.23 -3.38
CA ASP A 314 16.97 -23.27 -4.04
C ASP A 314 18.09 -22.75 -3.09
N ASP A 315 17.81 -22.47 -1.81
CA ASP A 315 18.82 -22.02 -0.83
C ASP A 315 19.82 -23.14 -0.45
N ASP A 316 19.40 -24.42 -0.48
CA ASP A 316 20.24 -25.57 -0.14
C ASP A 316 21.15 -26.00 -1.32
N ASP A 317 20.78 -25.68 -2.57
CA ASP A 317 21.57 -25.96 -3.79
C ASP A 317 22.70 -24.92 -4.04
N ASP A 318 22.63 -23.73 -3.40
CA ASP A 318 23.60 -22.63 -3.54
C ASP A 318 24.75 -22.66 -2.49
N VAL A 319 24.86 -23.73 -1.66
CA VAL A 319 25.87 -23.92 -0.58
C VAL A 319 26.86 -25.04 -0.90
#